data_AF-A0A814V275-F1
#
_entry.id   AF-A0A814V275-F1
#
_cell.length_a   1.000
_cell.length_b   1.000
_cell.length_c   1.000
_cell.angle_alpha   90.00
_cell.angle_beta   90.00
_cell.angle_gamma   90.00
#
_symmetry.space_group_name_H-M   'P 1'
#
loop_
_entity.id
_entity.type
_entity.pdbx_description
1 polymer ?
#
loop_
_entity_poly.entity_id
_entity_poly.type
_entity_poly.pdbx_seq_one_letter_code
_entity_poly.pdbx_strand_id
1 'polypeptide(L)'
;MATTQSRFLFNNQLYEQHDGLFMGSPLAVIMADIYMSHFEEVNMPELIINGVHLWKGYVDDTFTFAENNDSVQNILHVLNSYHPGIQFTVEMEQNNTLSFLDVKIIRIGTTTPSYQTTVYMKPTYSGLMTKWNSFVPFSYKKLEINTIIKRAIHICSNYALLHNELECIKMTA
;
A
#
# COMPACT_ATOMS: atom_id res chain seq x y z
N MET A 1 22.70 8.01 -8.81
CA MET A 1 21.45 8.19 -8.05
C MET A 1 21.01 9.64 -8.16
N ALA A 2 19.70 9.87 -8.29
CA ALA A 2 19.12 11.01 -8.99
C ALA A 2 19.22 12.39 -8.31
N THR A 3 19.67 12.49 -7.06
CA THR A 3 19.84 13.78 -6.36
C THR A 3 21.01 13.75 -5.37
N THR A 4 22.25 13.71 -5.85
CA THR A 4 23.46 13.63 -5.00
C THR A 4 23.91 14.97 -4.38
N GLN A 5 23.09 16.02 -4.45
CA GLN A 5 23.44 17.36 -3.93
C GLN A 5 22.29 18.05 -3.19
N SER A 6 21.29 17.29 -2.75
CA SER A 6 20.19 17.84 -1.96
C SER A 6 20.66 18.12 -0.53
N ARG A 7 20.56 19.39 -0.11
CA ARG A 7 20.94 19.83 1.24
C ARG A 7 19.69 20.25 2.03
N PHE A 8 19.67 19.92 3.31
CA PHE A 8 18.58 20.32 4.21
C PHE A 8 19.12 20.73 5.59
N LEU A 9 18.35 21.55 6.29
CA LEU A 9 18.69 22.03 7.62
C LEU A 9 17.87 21.27 8.67
N PHE A 10 18.52 20.72 9.68
CA PHE A 10 17.88 20.09 10.83
C PHE A 10 18.63 20.48 12.11
N ASN A 11 17.92 20.94 13.14
CA ASN A 11 18.52 21.44 14.39
C ASN A 11 19.67 22.45 14.17
N ASN A 12 19.48 23.42 13.26
CA ASN A 12 20.48 24.40 12.85
C ASN A 12 21.78 23.83 12.24
N GLN A 13 21.81 22.53 11.90
CA GLN A 13 22.92 21.88 11.23
C GLN A 13 22.55 21.55 9.79
N LEU A 14 23.47 21.82 8.87
CA LEU A 14 23.32 21.52 7.45
C LEU A 14 23.72 20.08 7.18
N TYR A 15 22.86 19.34 6.50
CA TYR A 15 23.08 17.96 6.07
C TYR A 15 22.99 17.87 4.54
N GLU A 16 23.71 16.92 3.97
CA GLU A 16 23.66 16.59 2.54
C GLU A 16 23.20 15.14 2.38
N GLN A 17 22.23 14.92 1.49
CA GLN A 17 21.76 13.58 1.16
C GLN A 17 22.67 12.97 0.09
N HIS A 18 23.39 11.92 0.48
CA HIS A 18 24.32 11.22 -0.41
C HIS A 18 23.67 10.10 -1.22
N ASP A 19 22.59 9.50 -0.69
CA ASP A 19 21.93 8.34 -1.26
C ASP A 19 20.40 8.47 -1.18
N GLY A 20 19.71 7.94 -2.19
CA GLY A 20 18.26 7.97 -2.32
C GLY A 20 17.68 9.29 -2.83
N LEU A 21 16.35 9.37 -2.74
CA LEU A 21 15.57 10.56 -3.08
C LEU A 21 15.08 11.21 -1.79
N PHE A 22 15.18 12.55 -1.70
CA PHE A 22 14.71 13.26 -0.52
C PHE A 22 13.18 13.33 -0.50
N MET A 23 12.58 12.90 0.61
CA MET A 23 11.13 13.03 0.82
C MET A 23 10.73 14.51 0.81
N GLY A 24 9.64 14.84 0.13
CA GLY A 24 9.15 16.22 -0.02
C GLY A 24 9.68 16.94 -1.28
N SER A 25 10.58 16.33 -2.05
CA SER A 25 10.85 16.81 -3.40
C SER A 25 9.64 16.60 -4.30
N PRO A 26 9.18 17.60 -5.07
CA PRO A 26 8.13 17.40 -6.06
C PRO A 26 8.54 16.41 -7.16
N LEU A 27 9.85 16.20 -7.36
CA LEU A 27 10.37 15.26 -8.35
C LEU A 27 10.70 13.87 -7.77
N ALA A 28 10.82 13.71 -6.45
CA ALA A 28 11.21 12.43 -5.85
C ALA A 28 10.21 11.33 -6.16
N VAL A 29 8.91 11.61 -6.08
CA VAL A 29 7.88 10.59 -6.33
C VAL A 29 7.98 10.07 -7.76
N ILE A 30 8.12 10.96 -8.74
CA ILE A 30 8.22 10.58 -10.16
C ILE A 30 9.53 9.81 -10.42
N MET A 31 10.65 10.26 -9.85
CA MET A 31 11.94 9.58 -10.04
C MET A 31 11.95 8.20 -9.38
N ALA A 32 11.31 8.04 -8.21
CA ALA A 32 11.14 6.75 -7.56
C ALA A 32 10.28 5.82 -8.41
N ASP A 33 9.15 6.31 -8.92
CA ASP A 33 8.22 5.54 -9.75
C ASP A 33 8.87 5.08 -11.07
N ILE A 34 9.64 5.95 -11.74
CA ILE A 34 10.42 5.59 -12.94
C ILE A 34 11.45 4.50 -12.62
N TYR A 35 12.19 4.66 -11.51
CA TYR A 35 13.19 3.69 -11.12
C TYR A 35 12.54 2.33 -10.80
N MET A 36 11.46 2.32 -10.02
CA MET A 36 10.75 1.10 -9.64
C MET A 36 10.11 0.43 -10.87
N SER A 37 9.53 1.21 -11.78
CA SER A 37 9.01 0.69 -13.04
C SER A 37 10.09 0.01 -13.88
N HIS A 38 11.26 0.64 -14.00
CA HIS A 38 12.39 0.04 -14.72
C HIS A 38 12.92 -1.22 -14.02
N PHE A 39 13.03 -1.18 -12.69
CA PHE A 39 13.41 -2.32 -11.88
C PHE A 39 12.48 -3.51 -12.10
N GLU A 40 11.16 -3.26 -12.05
CA GLU A 40 10.15 -4.28 -12.31
C GLU A 40 10.28 -4.87 -13.72
N GLU A 41 10.43 -4.02 -14.74
CA GLU A 41 10.55 -4.46 -16.13
C GLU A 41 11.77 -5.37 -16.36
N VAL A 42 12.93 -5.00 -15.81
CA VAL A 42 14.17 -5.77 -15.94
C VAL A 42 14.07 -7.12 -15.22
N ASN A 43 13.41 -7.15 -14.05
CA ASN A 43 13.40 -8.33 -13.18
C ASN A 43 12.21 -9.27 -13.44
N MET A 44 11.14 -8.78 -14.08
CA MET A 44 9.94 -9.58 -14.34
C MET A 44 10.20 -10.95 -14.98
N PRO A 45 11.09 -11.10 -16.00
CA PRO A 45 11.36 -12.42 -16.58
C PRO A 45 11.86 -13.43 -15.54
N GLU A 46 12.74 -13.01 -14.64
CA GLU A 46 13.26 -13.87 -13.57
C GLU A 46 12.19 -14.14 -12.51
N LEU A 47 11.40 -13.13 -12.14
CA LEU A 47 10.31 -13.31 -11.17
C LEU A 47 9.24 -14.30 -11.66
N ILE A 48 8.92 -14.27 -12.96
CA ILE A 48 7.99 -15.22 -13.59
C ILE A 48 8.57 -16.65 -13.52
N ILE A 49 9.85 -16.83 -13.80
CA ILE A 49 10.54 -18.13 -13.66
C ILE A 49 10.48 -18.64 -12.20
N ASN A 50 10.54 -17.73 -11.24
CA ASN A 50 10.43 -18.03 -9.81
C ASN A 50 8.98 -18.14 -9.30
N GLY A 51 7.98 -18.17 -10.18
CA GLY A 51 6.59 -18.50 -9.83
C GLY A 51 5.67 -17.31 -9.62
N VAL A 52 5.99 -16.11 -10.12
CA VAL A 52 5.04 -14.99 -10.18
C VAL A 52 4.02 -15.20 -11.31
N HIS A 53 2.73 -15.21 -10.96
CA HIS A 53 1.61 -15.27 -11.91
C HIS A 53 0.94 -13.91 -12.15
N LEU A 54 0.95 -13.05 -11.14
CA LEU A 54 0.42 -11.69 -11.22
C LEU A 54 1.32 -10.78 -10.40
N TRP A 55 1.66 -9.61 -10.97
CA TRP A 55 2.35 -8.54 -10.28
C TRP A 55 1.58 -7.23 -10.47
N LYS A 56 1.30 -6.51 -9.37
CA LYS A 56 0.64 -5.21 -9.38
C LYS A 56 1.31 -4.27 -8.38
N GLY A 57 2.07 -3.31 -8.88
CA GLY A 57 2.67 -2.24 -8.07
C GLY A 57 1.72 -1.07 -7.82
N TYR A 58 1.85 -0.46 -6.64
CA TYR A 58 1.29 0.83 -6.26
C TYR A 58 2.32 1.59 -5.42
N VAL A 59 3.04 2.51 -6.04
CA VAL A 59 4.13 3.29 -5.42
C VAL A 59 5.17 2.36 -4.78
N ASP A 60 5.14 2.19 -3.46
CA ASP A 60 6.06 1.37 -2.67
C ASP A 60 5.51 -0.02 -2.32
N ASP A 61 4.21 -0.26 -2.54
CA ASP A 61 3.55 -1.53 -2.23
C ASP A 61 3.31 -2.37 -3.49
N THR A 62 3.46 -3.69 -3.39
CA THR A 62 3.22 -4.63 -4.50
C THR A 62 2.27 -5.74 -4.08
N PHE A 63 1.30 -6.04 -4.92
CA PHE A 63 0.40 -7.18 -4.76
C PHE A 63 0.73 -8.27 -5.78
N THR A 64 1.01 -9.48 -5.29
CA THR A 64 1.55 -10.57 -6.09
C THR A 64 0.80 -11.88 -5.87
N PHE A 65 0.44 -12.56 -6.95
CA PHE A 65 0.06 -13.97 -6.90
C PHE A 65 1.29 -14.83 -7.23
N ALA A 66 1.78 -15.55 -6.22
CA ALA A 66 2.84 -16.52 -6.36
C ALA A 66 2.27 -17.94 -6.43
N GLU A 67 3.01 -18.86 -7.04
CA GLU A 67 2.63 -20.26 -7.22
C GLU A 67 2.43 -20.99 -5.88
N ASN A 68 3.34 -20.80 -4.93
CA ASN A 68 3.31 -21.40 -3.59
C ASN A 68 4.23 -20.63 -2.61
N ASN A 69 4.24 -21.05 -1.34
CA ASN A 69 5.02 -20.37 -0.28
C ASN A 69 6.54 -20.44 -0.50
N ASP A 70 7.06 -21.49 -1.13
CA ASP A 70 8.50 -21.60 -1.41
C ASP A 70 8.88 -20.62 -2.54
N SER A 71 8.04 -20.51 -3.57
CA SER A 71 8.18 -19.49 -4.63
C SER A 71 8.24 -18.08 -4.04
N VAL A 72 7.44 -17.77 -3.01
CA VAL A 72 7.47 -16.46 -2.34
C VAL A 72 8.86 -16.13 -1.76
N GLN A 73 9.52 -17.10 -1.13
CA GLN A 73 10.86 -16.89 -0.56
C GLN A 73 11.91 -16.69 -1.65
N ASN A 74 11.80 -17.43 -2.75
CA ASN A 74 12.69 -17.27 -3.91
C ASN A 74 12.50 -15.89 -4.57
N ILE A 75 11.25 -15.47 -4.77
CA ILE A 75 10.91 -14.12 -5.27
C ILE A 75 11.53 -13.05 -4.37
N LEU A 76 11.36 -13.17 -3.05
CA LEU A 76 11.92 -12.23 -2.09
C LEU A 76 13.46 -12.19 -2.14
N HIS A 77 14.10 -13.35 -2.27
CA HIS A 77 15.55 -13.46 -2.41
C HIS A 77 16.05 -12.77 -3.68
N VAL A 78 15.40 -13.05 -4.83
CA VAL A 78 15.71 -12.43 -6.11
C VAL A 78 15.58 -10.91 -5.99
N LEU A 79 14.44 -10.40 -5.52
CA LEU A 79 14.20 -8.96 -5.35
C LEU A 79 15.28 -8.28 -4.49
N ASN A 80 15.68 -8.89 -3.37
CA ASN A 80 16.66 -8.34 -2.44
C ASN A 80 18.12 -8.50 -2.89
N SER A 81 18.38 -9.34 -3.90
CA SER A 81 19.72 -9.52 -4.47
C SER A 81 20.15 -8.37 -5.40
N TYR A 82 19.19 -7.61 -5.93
CA TYR A 82 19.43 -6.62 -6.98
C TYR A 82 20.10 -5.34 -6.50
N HIS A 83 19.65 -4.77 -5.38
CA HIS A 83 20.20 -3.50 -4.89
C HIS A 83 20.29 -3.49 -3.36
N PRO A 84 21.48 -3.27 -2.77
CA PRO A 84 21.66 -3.32 -1.33
C PRO A 84 20.83 -2.28 -0.57
N GLY A 85 20.56 -1.12 -1.19
CA GLY A 85 19.75 -0.05 -0.61
C GLY A 85 18.24 -0.22 -0.77
N ILE A 86 17.76 -1.24 -1.48
CA ILE A 86 16.31 -1.50 -1.67
C ILE A 86 16.02 -2.89 -1.17
N GLN A 87 15.29 -2.96 -0.06
CA GLN A 87 14.95 -4.22 0.59
C GLN A 87 13.44 -4.37 0.63
N PHE A 88 12.96 -5.40 -0.03
CA PHE A 88 11.57 -5.84 -0.03
C PHE A 88 11.30 -6.68 1.20
N THR A 89 10.06 -6.58 1.68
CA THR A 89 9.49 -7.42 2.71
C THR A 89 8.21 -8.05 2.18
N VAL A 90 7.81 -9.19 2.73
CA VAL A 90 6.60 -9.89 2.30
C VAL A 90 5.61 -10.08 3.45
N GLU A 91 4.35 -9.76 3.19
CA GLU A 91 3.21 -10.18 3.99
C GLU A 91 2.51 -11.33 3.26
N MET A 92 2.48 -12.51 3.89
CA MET A 92 1.80 -13.68 3.34
C MET A 92 0.33 -13.71 3.75
N GLU A 93 -0.51 -14.27 2.89
CA GLU A 93 -1.91 -14.53 3.22
C GLU A 93 -2.02 -15.41 4.48
N GLN A 94 -2.88 -15.01 5.41
CA GLN A 94 -3.17 -15.75 6.63
C GLN A 94 -4.67 -15.94 6.76
N ASN A 95 -5.11 -17.17 7.06
CA ASN A 95 -6.54 -17.49 7.21
C ASN A 95 -7.37 -17.01 6.01
N ASN A 96 -6.91 -17.30 4.79
CA ASN A 96 -7.56 -16.89 3.53
C ASN A 96 -7.75 -15.37 3.39
N THR A 97 -6.92 -14.58 4.07
CA THR A 97 -7.03 -13.13 4.13
C THR A 97 -5.68 -12.48 3.89
N LEU A 98 -5.66 -11.43 3.08
CA LEU A 98 -4.50 -10.56 2.88
C LEU A 98 -4.96 -9.12 2.75
N SER A 99 -4.22 -8.19 3.33
CA SER A 99 -4.50 -6.76 3.20
C SER A 99 -3.60 -6.13 2.14
N PHE A 100 -4.15 -5.22 1.34
CA PHE A 100 -3.41 -4.40 0.40
C PHE A 100 -3.97 -2.98 0.43
N LEU A 101 -3.15 -2.01 0.86
CA LEU A 101 -3.57 -0.63 1.14
C LEU A 101 -4.79 -0.60 2.08
N ASP A 102 -5.89 0.02 1.63
CA ASP A 102 -7.16 0.14 2.35
C ASP A 102 -8.11 -1.05 2.10
N VAL A 103 -7.66 -2.10 1.39
CA VAL A 103 -8.49 -3.24 0.98
C VAL A 103 -8.08 -4.50 1.73
N LYS A 104 -9.02 -5.12 2.44
CA LYS A 104 -8.89 -6.47 2.97
C LYS A 104 -9.49 -7.44 1.96
N ILE A 105 -8.65 -8.29 1.40
CA ILE A 105 -9.02 -9.31 0.41
C ILE A 105 -9.24 -10.62 1.16
N ILE A 106 -10.40 -11.23 0.95
CA ILE A 106 -10.81 -12.48 1.59
C ILE A 106 -11.07 -13.49 0.48
N ARG A 107 -10.27 -14.56 0.43
CA ARG A 107 -10.45 -15.67 -0.50
C ARG A 107 -11.62 -16.54 -0.03
N ILE A 108 -12.59 -16.73 -0.91
CA ILE A 108 -13.77 -17.57 -0.70
C ILE A 108 -13.79 -18.71 -1.72
N GLY A 109 -14.17 -19.90 -1.26
CA GLY A 109 -14.23 -21.12 -2.08
C GLY A 109 -12.92 -21.91 -2.10
N THR A 110 -13.05 -23.24 -2.15
CA THR A 110 -11.91 -24.19 -2.15
C THR A 110 -11.61 -24.75 -3.55
N THR A 111 -12.60 -24.78 -4.44
CA THR A 111 -12.50 -25.39 -5.78
C THR A 111 -12.42 -24.36 -6.90
N THR A 112 -13.05 -23.20 -6.76
CA THR A 112 -12.89 -22.05 -7.65
C THR A 112 -12.52 -20.83 -6.81
N PRO A 113 -11.40 -20.15 -7.11
CA PRO A 113 -11.01 -18.96 -6.36
C PRO A 113 -11.99 -17.84 -6.64
N SER A 114 -12.75 -17.47 -5.61
CA SER A 114 -13.56 -16.25 -5.59
C SER A 114 -13.04 -15.36 -4.46
N TYR A 115 -13.30 -14.06 -4.55
CA TYR A 115 -12.78 -13.08 -3.59
C TYR A 115 -13.89 -12.16 -3.12
N GLN A 116 -13.84 -11.84 -1.83
CA GLN A 116 -14.60 -10.75 -1.24
C GLN A 116 -13.64 -9.68 -0.77
N THR A 117 -14.09 -8.44 -0.79
CA THR A 117 -13.31 -7.29 -0.35
C THR A 117 -14.10 -6.51 0.68
N THR A 118 -13.38 -6.01 1.70
CA THR A 118 -13.90 -5.10 2.72
C THR A 118 -12.83 -4.07 3.05
N VAL A 119 -13.20 -2.97 3.70
CA VAL A 119 -12.24 -1.95 4.12
C VAL A 119 -11.27 -2.57 5.13
N TYR A 120 -9.97 -2.35 4.92
CA TYR A 120 -8.93 -2.65 5.89
C TYR A 120 -8.57 -1.37 6.65
N MET A 121 -8.44 -1.50 7.98
CA MET A 121 -7.92 -0.45 8.84
C MET A 121 -6.68 -0.99 9.54
N LYS A 122 -5.57 -0.25 9.48
CA LYS A 122 -4.35 -0.61 10.19
C LYS A 122 -4.64 -0.70 11.70
N PRO A 123 -3.99 -1.60 12.45
CA PRO A 123 -4.17 -1.71 13.91
C PRO A 123 -3.89 -0.40 14.67
N THR A 124 -3.09 0.49 14.08
CA THR A 124 -2.75 1.81 14.61
C THR A 124 -3.81 2.87 14.36
N TYR A 125 -4.87 2.56 13.62
CA TYR A 125 -5.95 3.50 13.35
C TYR A 125 -6.73 3.80 14.62
N SER A 126 -6.77 5.08 14.98
CA SER A 126 -7.39 5.56 16.23
C SER A 126 -8.87 5.94 16.09
N GLY A 127 -9.43 5.95 14.87
CA GLY A 127 -10.78 6.49 14.66
C GLY A 127 -10.88 8.00 14.76
N LEU A 128 -9.78 8.72 15.00
CA LEU A 128 -9.83 10.16 15.24
C LEU A 128 -10.14 10.92 13.95
N MET A 129 -11.31 11.55 13.94
CA MET A 129 -11.75 12.47 12.90
C MET A 129 -11.61 13.93 13.32
N THR A 130 -11.79 14.85 12.37
CA THR A 130 -11.83 16.28 12.68
C THR A 130 -12.96 16.59 13.65
N LYS A 131 -12.65 17.18 14.82
CA LYS A 131 -13.67 17.57 15.80
C LYS A 131 -14.73 18.47 15.15
N TRP A 132 -16.00 18.15 15.39
CA TRP A 132 -17.12 18.91 14.79
C TRP A 132 -17.08 20.41 15.10
N ASN A 133 -16.65 20.78 16.31
CA ASN A 133 -16.55 22.18 16.76
C ASN A 133 -15.19 22.83 16.47
N SER A 134 -14.28 22.16 15.76
CA SER A 134 -13.02 22.78 15.34
C SER A 134 -13.25 23.94 14.37
N PHE A 135 -12.30 24.86 14.30
CA PHE A 135 -12.28 25.98 13.35
C PHE A 135 -11.87 25.53 11.93
N VAL A 136 -12.46 24.43 11.46
CA VAL A 136 -12.29 23.90 10.10
C VAL A 136 -13.58 24.18 9.31
N PRO A 137 -13.50 24.61 8.03
CA PRO A 137 -14.70 24.91 7.26
C PRO A 137 -15.63 23.69 7.15
N PHE A 138 -16.92 23.94 7.19
CA PHE A 138 -17.96 22.90 7.20
C PHE A 138 -17.84 21.93 6.01
N SER A 139 -17.42 22.43 4.84
CA SER A 139 -17.20 21.62 3.64
C SER A 139 -16.20 20.48 3.86
N TYR A 140 -15.12 20.72 4.59
CA TYR A 140 -14.09 19.70 4.87
C TYR A 140 -14.61 18.60 5.80
N LYS A 141 -15.36 18.97 6.85
CA LYS A 141 -15.99 17.98 7.76
C LYS A 141 -16.96 17.08 7.01
N LYS A 142 -17.79 17.67 6.14
CA LYS A 142 -18.70 16.91 5.28
C LYS A 142 -17.93 16.02 4.27
N LEU A 143 -16.84 16.54 3.71
CA LEU A 143 -16.00 15.79 2.77
C LEU A 143 -15.36 14.58 3.45
N GLU A 144 -14.88 14.71 4.68
CA GLU A 144 -14.29 13.61 5.46
C GLU A 144 -15.25 12.42 5.57
N ILE A 145 -16.49 12.67 6.02
CA ILE A 145 -17.55 11.65 6.11
C ILE A 145 -17.86 11.06 4.73
N ASN A 146 -18.03 11.91 3.72
CA ASN A 146 -18.33 11.46 2.36
C ASN A 146 -17.24 10.56 1.78
N THR A 147 -15.97 10.86 2.04
CA THR A 147 -14.84 10.07 1.56
C THR A 147 -14.85 8.69 2.18
N ILE A 148 -15.08 8.58 3.49
CA ILE A 148 -15.14 7.29 4.20
C ILE A 148 -16.30 6.44 3.68
N ILE A 149 -17.49 7.03 3.50
CA ILE A 149 -18.67 6.32 2.95
C ILE A 149 -18.41 5.87 1.51
N LYS A 150 -17.88 6.76 0.66
CA LYS A 150 -17.57 6.41 -0.74
C LYS A 150 -16.54 5.30 -0.82
N ARG A 151 -15.52 5.32 0.06
CA ARG A 151 -14.52 4.27 0.16
C ARG A 151 -15.17 2.93 0.51
N ALA A 152 -16.03 2.89 1.52
CA ALA A 152 -16.77 1.67 1.87
C ALA A 152 -17.59 1.12 0.69
N ILE A 153 -18.30 1.99 -0.04
CA ILE A 153 -19.09 1.60 -1.22
C ILE A 153 -18.22 1.03 -2.35
N HIS A 154 -17.04 1.61 -2.60
CA HIS A 154 -16.15 1.14 -3.67
C HIS A 154 -15.42 -0.15 -3.32
N ILE A 155 -15.07 -0.34 -2.05
CA ILE A 155 -14.26 -1.47 -1.59
C ILE A 155 -15.12 -2.69 -1.25
N CYS A 156 -16.29 -2.51 -0.61
CA CYS A 156 -17.07 -3.65 -0.12
C CYS A 156 -17.74 -4.41 -1.27
N SER A 157 -17.43 -5.70 -1.42
CA SER A 157 -17.92 -6.52 -2.53
C SER A 157 -19.36 -6.99 -2.38
N ASN A 158 -19.95 -6.92 -1.18
CA ASN A 158 -21.33 -7.33 -0.93
C ASN A 158 -22.02 -6.42 0.08
N TYR A 159 -23.36 -6.48 0.10
CA TYR A 159 -24.18 -5.63 0.96
C TYR A 159 -23.96 -5.87 2.45
N ALA A 160 -23.75 -7.11 2.88
CA ALA A 160 -23.55 -7.42 4.30
C ALA A 160 -22.26 -6.80 4.84
N LEU A 161 -21.16 -6.90 4.07
CA LEU A 161 -19.88 -6.26 4.39
C LEU A 161 -19.99 -4.74 4.36
N LEU A 162 -20.67 -4.18 3.36
CA LEU A 162 -20.94 -2.75 3.29
C LEU A 162 -21.75 -2.27 4.50
N HIS A 163 -22.80 -3.00 4.88
CA HIS A 163 -23.63 -2.66 6.02
C HIS A 163 -22.83 -2.64 7.32
N ASN A 164 -22.03 -3.68 7.57
CA ASN A 164 -21.17 -3.74 8.76
C ASN A 164 -20.19 -2.56 8.81
N GLU A 165 -19.56 -2.22 7.67
CA GLU A 165 -18.66 -1.06 7.59
C GLU A 165 -19.39 0.26 7.88
N LEU A 166 -20.60 0.45 7.34
CA LEU A 166 -21.41 1.64 7.61
C LEU A 166 -21.82 1.75 9.09
N GLU A 167 -22.10 0.63 9.77
CA GLU A 167 -22.35 0.64 11.21
C GLU A 167 -21.09 0.99 12.01
N CYS A 168 -19.91 0.49 11.61
CA CYS A 168 -18.64 0.92 12.22
C CYS A 168 -18.38 2.42 12.06
N ILE A 169 -18.67 2.98 10.88
CA ILE A 169 -18.52 4.42 10.61
C ILE A 169 -19.44 5.24 11.52
N LYS A 170 -20.69 4.81 11.71
CA LYS A 170 -21.65 5.48 12.61
C LYS A 170 -21.19 5.51 14.07
N MET A 171 -20.48 4.48 14.54
CA MET A 171 -19.97 4.44 15.92
C MET A 171 -18.76 5.36 16.13
N THR A 172 -18.08 5.75 15.06
CA THR A 172 -16.83 6.53 15.10
C THR A 172 -17.06 8.04 14.93
N ALA A 173 -18.17 8.42 14.29
CA ALA A 173 -18.58 9.82 14.04
C ALA A 173 -19.44 10.40 15.17
#